data_AF-A0A1X7MTC2-F1
#
_entry.id   AF-A0A1X7MTC2-F1
#
_cell.length_a   1.000
_cell.length_b   1.000
_cell.length_c   1.000
_cell.angle_alpha   90.00
_cell.angle_beta   90.00
_cell.angle_gamma   90.00
#
_symmetry.space_group_name_H-M   'P 1'
#
loop_
_entity.id
_entity.type
_entity.pdbx_description
1 polymer ?
#
loop_
_entity_poly.entity_id
_entity_poly.type
_entity_poly.pdbx_seq_one_letter_code
_entity_poly.pdbx_strand_id
1 'polypeptide(L)' 'MSIINPNQARKVFYQLLKDVNETNEPIYISGKNEVSKTVMISKKD' A
#
# COMPACT_ATOMS: atom_id res chain seq x y z
N MET A 1 -0.54 7.86 -8.39
CA MET A 1 0.15 7.62 -7.10
C MET A 1 -0.91 7.56 -6.00
N SER A 2 -1.26 6.35 -5.54
CA SER A 2 -2.28 6.18 -4.50
C SER A 2 -1.62 6.22 -3.11
N ILE A 3 -2.01 7.19 -2.29
CA ILE A 3 -1.53 7.34 -0.91
C ILE A 3 -2.71 7.04 0.03
N ILE A 4 -2.58 6.02 0.87
CA ILE A 4 -3.61 5.55 1.79
C ILE A 4 -3.09 5.57 3.22
N ASN A 5 -3.92 5.89 4.21
CA ASN A 5 -3.49 5.81 5.61
C ASN A 5 -3.59 4.37 6.17
N PRO A 6 -2.92 4.06 7.29
CA PRO A 6 -2.85 2.69 7.79
C PRO A 6 -4.21 2.13 8.22
N ASN A 7 -5.10 3.00 8.72
CA ASN A 7 -6.45 2.60 9.14
C ASN A 7 -7.31 2.21 7.94
N GLN A 8 -7.19 2.93 6.84
CA GLN A 8 -7.86 2.59 5.58
C GLN A 8 -7.23 1.33 4.98
N ALA A 9 -5.90 1.25 4.91
CA ALA A 9 -5.18 0.10 4.38
C ALA A 9 -5.55 -1.20 5.11
N ARG A 10 -5.70 -1.15 6.44
CA ARG A 10 -6.14 -2.29 7.25
C ARG A 10 -7.54 -2.79 6.85
N LYS A 11 -8.48 -1.89 6.52
CA LYS A 11 -9.87 -2.27 6.18
C LYS A 11 -9.96 -3.01 4.85
N VAL A 12 -9.06 -2.72 3.91
CA VAL A 12 -9.09 -3.25 2.54
C VAL A 12 -7.82 -4.03 2.19
N PHE A 13 -7.12 -4.56 3.19
CA PHE A 13 -5.75 -5.08 3.07
C PHE A 13 -5.60 -6.12 1.95
N TYR A 14 -6.49 -7.12 1.89
CA TYR A 14 -6.43 -8.16 0.85
C TYR A 14 -6.70 -7.63 -0.56
N GLN A 15 -7.53 -6.59 -0.70
CA GLN A 15 -7.77 -5.96 -1.99
C GLN A 15 -6.50 -5.26 -2.47
N LEU A 16 -5.80 -4.54 -1.59
CA LEU A 16 -4.53 -3.88 -1.93
C LEU A 16 -3.45 -4.88 -2.38
N LEU A 17 -3.37 -6.04 -1.73
CA LEU A 17 -2.45 -7.13 -2.14
C LEU A 17 -2.79 -7.66 -3.55
N LYS A 18 -4.07 -7.73 -3.90
CA LYS A 18 -4.50 -8.15 -5.23
C LYS A 18 -4.16 -7.06 -6.25
N ASP A 19 -4.58 -5.83 -5.98
CA ASP A 19 -4.41 -4.68 -6.87
C ASP A 19 -2.94 -4.43 -7.20
N VAL A 20 -2.06 -4.45 -6.19
CA VAL A 20 -0.61 -4.21 -6.39
C VAL A 20 0.03 -5.29 -7.27
N ASN A 21 -0.44 -6.55 -7.20
CA ASN A 21 0.07 -7.65 -8.02
C ASN A 21 -0.54 -7.70 -9.42
N GLU A 22 -1.76 -7.19 -9.61
CA GLU A 22 -2.42 -7.15 -10.93
C GLU A 22 -2.00 -5.94 -11.75
N THR A 23 -1.85 -4.79 -11.10
CA THR A 23 -1.56 -3.51 -11.76
C THR A 23 -0.06 -3.20 -11.85
N ASN A 24 0.76 -3.85 -11.02
CA ASN A 24 2.17 -3.47 -10.78
C ASN A 24 2.34 -1.99 -10.39
N GLU A 25 1.28 -1.35 -9.85
CA GLU A 25 1.37 0.02 -9.36
C GLU A 25 1.65 0.03 -7.85
N PRO A 26 2.69 0.73 -7.38
CA PRO A 26 3.03 0.80 -5.96
C PRO A 26 1.97 1.59 -5.18
N ILE A 27 1.69 1.10 -3.95
CA ILE A 27 0.76 1.74 -3.02
C ILE A 27 1.57 2.32 -1.86
N TYR A 28 1.40 3.61 -1.63
CA TYR A 28 2.09 4.32 -0.56
C TYR A 28 1.21 4.37 0.67
N ILE A 29 1.69 3.81 1.78
CA ILE A 29 0.99 3.87 3.05
C ILE A 29 1.58 5.01 3.86
N SER A 30 0.76 6.01 4.15
CA SER A 30 1.18 7.14 4.96
C SER A 30 1.38 6.70 6.42
N GLY A 31 2.47 7.16 7.03
CA GLY A 31 2.75 6.97 8.44
C GLY A 31 2.30 8.17 9.27
N LYS A 32 2.15 7.99 10.59
CA LYS A 32 2.01 9.11 11.53
C LYS A 32 3.32 9.89 11.68
N ASN A 33 4.45 9.25 11.40
CA ASN A 33 5.80 9.82 11.41
C ASN A 33 6.61 9.22 10.25
N GLU A 34 7.81 9.77 9.99
CA GLU A 34 8.68 9.30 8.89
C GLU A 34 8.97 7.80 8.96
N VAL A 35 9.16 7.25 10.17
CA VAL A 35 9.49 5.83 10.39
C VAL A 35 8.33 4.89 10.06
N SER A 36 7.09 5.39 10.09
CA SER A 36 5.89 4.58 9.81
C SER A 36 5.36 4.75 8.38
N LYS A 37 6.05 5.51 7.52
CA LYS A 37 5.75 5.55 6.08
C LYS A 37 6.27 4.26 5.45
N THR A 38 5.47 3.65 4.58
CA THR A 38 5.90 2.44 3.87
C THR A 38 5.31 2.38 2.46
N VAL A 39 5.84 1.47 1.65
CA VAL A 39 5.40 1.24 0.27
C VAL A 39 5.14 -0.24 0.09
N MET A 40 4.01 -0.56 -0.52
CA MET A 40 3.66 -1.90 -0.95
C MET A 40 3.90 -2.00 -2.47
N ILE A 41 4.66 -3.01 -2.89
CA ILE A 41 4.99 -3.29 -4.28
C ILE A 41 4.54 -4.70 -4.66
N SER A 42 4.45 -4.97 -5.97
CA SER A 42 4.12 -6.31 -6.45
C SER A 42 5.24 -7.28 -6.07
N LYS A 43 4.96 -8.58 -6.02
CA LYS A 43 6.00 -9.59 -5.78
C LYS A 43 7.03 -9.68 -6.93
N LYS A 44 6.64 -9.25 -8.14
CA LYS A 44 7.48 -9.37 -9.33
C LYS A 44 8.46 -8.20 -9.47
N ASP A 45 8.19 -7.10 -8.79
CA ASP A 45 9.08 -5.94 -8.64
C ASP A 45 10.04 -6.14 -7.46
#